data_AF-A0A846FYD4-F1
#
_entry.id   AF-A0A846FYD4-F1
#
_cell.length_a   1.000
_cell.length_b   1.000
_cell.length_c   1.000
_cell.angle_alpha   90.00
_cell.angle_beta   90.00
_cell.angle_gamma   90.00
#
_symmetry.space_group_name_H-M   'P 1'
#
loop_
_entity.id
_entity.type
_entity.pdbx_description
1 polymer ?
#
loop_
_entity_poly.entity_id
_entity_poly.type
_entity_poly.pdbx_seq_one_letter_code
_entity_poly.pdbx_strand_id
1 'polypeptide(L)'
;MINFAELKPRVNTKYSFVGIEKKGGKLIFHLPKGFTQDDPNINKFDFKCELFFKLYKVLKIVQNIYQEKGYLQKNIKINDRDGVLKQEAGKEVIINNNQESIFYSKLDALDNILDVYDELKILALVSRLSKSETIDYSKIHRYLHKSTFLNNGAIFIDSIDIPRQQISYEASDIVAMYCYIFTEIKQKLGENVNPEITALSARFRQKYIGYEYSLFSENYYSLIINTLRDALETIDNYTALKDIDYWDFYDAVEKFLFGELDDVEDGKIWGFNNFHSVWEGMCLTYLLRYTNPCFVCYLNSRYIASEIIAHLNYKNRIIDLSKIFHVNGKDIFPDAVVISFNTKNNRSNSTLPNSIPPTTSYKIEKVKNWNDLQYYTTFKCNKYQLKIAFLNQNPELENHTFNELAKFCKLDGDTLIVNSLPNQFYSYWEILDDFSLEQLQMMENLNHIFYLALKFGILSADRFFQRFIDYVLGSEYLLKDNIFYLSLFRDKDRLRSLKEINQSFSNFLNKIMNKISIQVIDIKYANFDYYLNPGNREEVKSRSVRKQFVYEYLIQNYLENYQSTVKNWSINSEFWLPTYRKNLPVLTPGTKYMDNYVKLTAVNIMKVIDSYIE
;
A
#
# COMPACT_ATOMS: atom_id res chain seq x y z
N MET A 1 8.80 13.95 -25.15
CA MET A 1 8.84 12.62 -24.46
C MET A 1 10.22 12.33 -23.87
N ILE A 2 10.30 11.68 -22.70
CA ILE A 2 11.59 11.35 -22.05
C ILE A 2 12.26 10.17 -22.75
N ASN A 3 13.46 10.38 -23.30
CA ASN A 3 14.31 9.29 -23.75
C ASN A 3 15.08 8.68 -22.57
N PHE A 4 14.64 7.52 -22.09
CA PHE A 4 15.29 6.84 -20.97
C PHE A 4 16.74 6.45 -21.27
N ALA A 5 17.13 6.27 -22.54
CA ALA A 5 18.53 5.98 -22.90
C ALA A 5 19.46 7.15 -22.54
N GLU A 6 18.99 8.39 -22.71
CA GLU A 6 19.77 9.62 -22.46
C GLU A 6 19.88 10.00 -20.99
N LEU A 7 18.97 9.48 -20.15
CA LEU A 7 19.00 9.73 -18.71
C LEU A 7 20.27 9.14 -18.07
N LYS A 8 21.03 10.02 -17.42
CA LYS A 8 22.23 9.64 -16.66
C LYS A 8 21.87 9.42 -15.19
N PRO A 9 21.88 8.17 -14.69
CA PRO A 9 21.55 7.89 -13.30
C PRO A 9 22.63 8.46 -12.37
N ARG A 10 22.19 9.12 -11.30
CA ARG A 10 23.08 9.68 -10.27
C ARG A 10 22.50 9.42 -8.89
N VAL A 11 23.28 8.82 -8.00
CA VAL A 11 22.92 8.71 -6.58
C VAL A 11 23.43 9.95 -5.85
N ASN A 12 22.53 10.79 -5.35
CA ASN A 12 22.90 11.99 -4.63
C ASN A 12 23.16 11.68 -3.15
N THR A 13 24.34 12.07 -2.66
CA THR A 13 24.72 11.83 -1.25
C THR A 13 24.29 12.96 -0.32
N LYS A 14 24.13 14.19 -0.85
CA LYS A 14 23.91 15.39 -0.04
C LYS A 14 22.44 15.81 0.02
N TYR A 15 21.76 15.83 -1.11
CA TYR A 15 20.40 16.35 -1.22
C TYR A 15 19.35 15.23 -1.15
N SER A 16 18.11 15.59 -0.78
CA SER A 16 16.95 14.68 -0.78
C SER A 16 16.17 14.71 -2.09
N PHE A 17 16.72 15.33 -3.15
CA PHE A 17 16.05 15.37 -4.45
C PHE A 17 16.12 14.00 -5.14
N VAL A 18 14.98 13.52 -5.60
CA VAL A 18 14.82 12.30 -6.41
C VAL A 18 13.97 12.64 -7.61
N GLY A 19 14.48 12.39 -8.81
CA GLY A 19 13.82 12.78 -10.06
C GLY A 19 14.77 13.27 -11.14
N ILE A 20 14.24 13.95 -12.15
CA ILE A 20 14.98 14.38 -13.33
C ILE A 20 15.37 15.85 -13.17
N GLU A 21 16.66 16.13 -13.38
CA GLU A 21 17.25 17.47 -13.38
C GLU A 21 18.04 17.68 -14.68
N LYS A 22 17.88 18.83 -15.32
CA LYS A 22 18.70 19.25 -16.46
C LYS A 22 19.86 20.10 -15.96
N LYS A 23 21.08 19.74 -16.34
CA LYS A 23 22.31 20.48 -16.02
C LYS A 23 23.24 20.51 -17.22
N GLY A 24 23.53 21.70 -17.74
CA GLY A 24 24.40 21.89 -18.90
C GLY A 24 23.93 21.09 -20.11
N GLY A 25 22.62 21.10 -20.38
CA GLY A 25 22.00 20.36 -21.49
C GLY A 25 21.95 18.84 -21.32
N LYS A 26 22.32 18.29 -20.16
CA LYS A 26 22.24 16.83 -19.88
C LYS A 26 21.14 16.54 -18.88
N LEU A 27 20.37 15.49 -19.15
CA LEU A 27 19.35 14.97 -18.23
C LEU A 27 19.98 14.01 -17.22
N ILE A 28 19.89 14.38 -15.95
CA ILE A 28 20.39 13.61 -14.80
C ILE A 28 19.18 13.05 -14.07
N PHE A 29 19.12 11.73 -13.94
CA PHE A 29 18.12 11.05 -13.13
C PHE A 29 18.67 10.79 -11.73
N HIS A 30 18.30 11.63 -10.78
CA HIS A 30 18.67 11.48 -9.37
C HIS A 30 17.87 10.33 -8.75
N LEU A 31 18.60 9.26 -8.41
CA LEU A 31 18.02 8.08 -7.79
C LEU A 31 17.90 8.27 -6.28
N PRO A 32 16.96 7.57 -5.63
CA PRO A 32 16.91 7.54 -4.18
C PRO A 32 18.23 7.11 -3.51
N LYS A 33 18.45 7.55 -2.27
CA LYS A 33 19.46 6.94 -1.41
C LYS A 33 19.19 5.44 -1.23
N GLY A 34 20.24 4.66 -1.02
CA GLY A 34 20.19 3.20 -0.93
C GLY A 34 20.61 2.48 -2.21
N PHE A 35 20.50 3.11 -3.37
CA PHE A 35 21.18 2.66 -4.59
C PHE A 35 22.68 2.95 -4.51
N THR A 36 23.48 2.14 -5.20
CA THR A 36 24.93 2.35 -5.33
C THR A 36 25.25 2.81 -6.74
N GLN A 37 26.06 3.86 -6.89
CA GLN A 37 26.43 4.40 -8.20
C GLN A 37 27.15 3.36 -9.09
N ASP A 38 27.83 2.40 -8.47
CA ASP A 38 28.60 1.35 -9.14
C ASP A 38 27.75 0.15 -9.60
N ASP A 39 26.44 0.12 -9.31
CA ASP A 39 25.57 -0.97 -9.78
C ASP A 39 25.32 -0.82 -11.30
N PRO A 40 25.80 -1.75 -12.14
CA PRO A 40 25.66 -1.63 -13.59
C PRO A 40 24.20 -1.69 -14.06
N ASN A 41 23.29 -2.23 -13.25
CA ASN A 41 21.88 -2.32 -13.63
C ASN A 41 21.19 -0.95 -13.66
N ILE A 42 21.64 0.03 -12.88
CA ILE A 42 20.96 1.33 -12.80
C ILE A 42 21.03 2.12 -14.12
N ASN A 43 21.97 1.77 -14.99
CA ASN A 43 22.14 2.42 -16.28
C ASN A 43 21.36 1.74 -17.43
N LYS A 44 20.75 0.58 -17.19
CA LYS A 44 19.93 -0.12 -18.19
C LYS A 44 18.65 0.67 -18.49
N PHE A 45 18.22 0.69 -19.75
CA PHE A 45 17.01 1.37 -20.19
C PHE A 45 15.78 0.90 -19.39
N ASP A 46 15.56 -0.42 -19.34
CA ASP A 46 14.39 -1.03 -18.68
C ASP A 46 14.30 -0.64 -17.20
N PHE A 47 15.44 -0.64 -16.51
CA PHE A 47 15.50 -0.27 -15.10
C PHE A 47 15.13 1.21 -14.88
N LYS A 48 15.67 2.11 -15.72
CA LYS A 48 15.35 3.55 -15.65
C LYS A 48 13.87 3.81 -15.90
N CYS A 49 13.31 3.13 -16.90
CA CYS A 49 11.89 3.19 -17.26
C CYS A 49 11.01 2.66 -16.12
N GLU A 50 11.28 1.46 -15.61
CA GLU A 50 10.53 0.83 -14.50
C GLU A 50 10.55 1.73 -13.25
N LEU A 51 11.73 2.19 -12.85
CA LEU A 51 11.88 3.03 -11.66
C LEU A 51 11.15 4.37 -11.82
N PHE A 52 11.20 4.99 -13.00
CA PHE A 52 10.47 6.23 -13.27
C PHE A 52 8.96 6.04 -13.08
N PHE A 53 8.36 5.00 -13.68
CA PHE A 53 6.92 4.76 -13.55
C PHE A 53 6.50 4.41 -12.12
N LYS A 54 7.33 3.66 -11.39
CA LYS A 54 7.10 3.42 -9.96
C LYS A 54 7.14 4.70 -9.14
N LEU A 55 8.13 5.56 -9.36
CA LEU A 55 8.21 6.87 -8.69
C LEU A 55 7.07 7.81 -9.11
N TYR A 56 6.60 7.71 -10.34
CA TYR A 56 5.42 8.45 -10.82
C TYR A 56 4.14 8.03 -10.09
N LYS A 57 3.93 6.73 -9.86
CA LYS A 57 2.83 6.27 -9.00
C LYS A 57 2.95 6.77 -7.57
N VAL A 58 4.15 6.67 -6.99
CA VAL A 58 4.42 7.21 -5.65
C VAL A 58 4.09 8.69 -5.59
N LEU A 59 4.46 9.46 -6.63
CA LEU A 59 4.16 10.89 -6.73
C LEU A 59 2.65 11.16 -6.64
N LYS A 60 1.84 10.44 -7.42
CA LYS A 60 0.38 10.57 -7.39
C LYS A 60 -0.22 10.22 -6.03
N ILE A 61 0.25 9.14 -5.39
CA ILE A 61 -0.20 8.76 -4.03
C ILE A 61 0.11 9.87 -3.02
N VAL A 62 1.34 10.40 -3.02
CA VAL A 62 1.72 11.46 -2.07
C VAL A 62 0.97 12.75 -2.35
N GLN A 63 0.75 13.12 -3.62
CA GLN A 63 -0.09 14.27 -3.98
C GLN A 63 -1.49 14.15 -3.38
N ASN A 64 -2.12 12.97 -3.49
CA ASN A 64 -3.44 12.71 -2.90
C ASN A 64 -3.42 12.82 -1.37
N ILE A 65 -2.43 12.24 -0.70
CA ILE A 65 -2.28 12.36 0.77
C ILE A 65 -2.14 13.82 1.18
N TYR A 66 -1.35 14.61 0.44
CA TYR A 66 -1.11 16.01 0.81
C TYR A 66 -2.31 16.90 0.51
N GLN A 67 -3.11 16.57 -0.51
CA GLN A 67 -4.42 17.18 -0.74
C GLN A 67 -5.36 16.87 0.43
N GLU A 68 -5.47 15.60 0.80
CA GLU A 68 -6.33 15.11 1.88
C GLU A 68 -6.00 15.77 3.23
N LYS A 69 -4.71 15.88 3.56
CA LYS A 69 -4.23 16.49 4.81
C LYS A 69 -4.25 18.03 4.79
N GLY A 70 -4.64 18.65 3.67
CA GLY A 70 -4.67 20.10 3.52
C GLY A 70 -3.30 20.76 3.49
N TYR A 71 -2.23 20.01 3.17
CA TYR A 71 -0.88 20.56 3.03
C TYR A 71 -0.67 21.31 1.71
N LEU A 72 -1.52 21.07 0.71
CA LEU A 72 -1.52 21.85 -0.53
C LEU A 72 -2.24 23.18 -0.32
N GLN A 73 -1.54 24.30 -0.45
CA GLN A 73 -2.20 25.57 -0.68
C GLN A 73 -2.75 25.62 -2.11
N LYS A 74 -4.02 26.04 -2.25
CA LYS A 74 -4.56 26.52 -3.53
C LYS A 74 -3.88 27.84 -3.91
N ASN A 75 -2.60 27.82 -4.28
CA ASN A 75 -2.05 28.88 -5.13
C ASN A 75 -2.32 28.52 -6.59
N ILE A 76 -3.59 28.43 -6.92
CA ILE A 76 -4.06 28.64 -8.27
C ILE A 76 -4.65 30.04 -8.26
N LYS A 77 -3.82 31.06 -8.54
CA LYS A 77 -4.35 32.30 -9.09
C LYS A 77 -4.76 32.00 -10.53
N ILE A 78 -5.93 31.38 -10.71
CA ILE A 78 -6.70 31.60 -11.93
C ILE A 78 -7.33 32.98 -11.74
N ASN A 79 -6.64 34.00 -12.25
CA ASN A 79 -7.32 35.23 -12.61
C ASN A 79 -7.74 35.07 -14.07
N ASP A 80 -8.92 34.47 -14.27
CA ASP A 80 -9.64 34.53 -15.53
C ASP A 80 -10.17 35.96 -15.71
N ARG A 81 -9.45 36.75 -16.50
CA ARG A 81 -9.96 37.80 -17.40
C ARG A 81 -8.77 38.43 -18.12
N ASP A 82 -8.82 38.33 -19.44
CA ASP A 82 -7.92 38.91 -20.44
C ASP A 82 -6.58 38.18 -20.68
N GLY A 83 -6.55 37.42 -21.77
CA GLY A 83 -5.36 37.24 -22.61
C GLY A 83 -4.23 36.36 -22.06
N VAL A 84 -4.06 35.21 -22.69
CA VAL A 84 -2.93 34.26 -22.61
C VAL A 84 -1.65 34.84 -21.98
N LEU A 85 -1.39 34.43 -20.73
CA LEU A 85 -0.05 34.24 -20.18
C LEU A 85 -0.04 32.88 -19.48
N LYS A 86 0.24 31.82 -20.26
CA LYS A 86 0.72 30.56 -19.70
C LYS A 86 2.10 30.84 -19.13
N GLN A 87 2.25 30.87 -17.81
CA GLN A 87 3.59 30.88 -17.23
C GLN A 87 4.27 29.53 -17.52
N GLU A 88 5.49 29.59 -18.05
CA GLU A 88 6.43 28.46 -18.27
C GLU A 88 6.91 27.80 -16.96
N ALA A 89 6.42 28.27 -15.80
CA ALA A 89 6.74 27.72 -14.50
C ALA A 89 5.84 26.51 -14.21
N GLY A 90 6.42 25.30 -14.28
CA GLY A 90 5.72 24.07 -13.89
C GLY A 90 5.12 24.12 -12.49
N LYS A 91 4.29 23.12 -12.15
CA LYS A 91 3.58 23.06 -10.85
C LYS A 91 4.59 22.96 -9.70
N GLU A 92 4.82 24.06 -9.00
CA GLU A 92 5.57 24.09 -7.75
C GLU A 92 4.58 24.10 -6.58
N VAL A 93 4.61 23.04 -5.77
CA VAL A 93 3.80 22.93 -4.56
C VAL A 93 4.62 23.39 -3.37
N ILE A 94 4.18 24.46 -2.72
CA ILE A 94 4.83 25.07 -1.55
C ILE A 94 3.98 24.78 -0.30
N ILE A 95 4.61 24.28 0.78
CA ILE A 95 3.98 24.24 2.11
C ILE A 95 4.26 25.57 2.83
N ASN A 96 3.23 26.08 3.50
CA ASN A 96 3.28 27.29 4.33
C ASN A 96 4.51 27.39 5.26
N ASN A 97 5.00 28.63 5.36
CA ASN A 97 6.00 29.20 6.27
C ASN A 97 7.49 28.84 6.13
N ASN A 98 7.92 28.00 5.17
CA ASN A 98 9.37 27.74 5.01
C ASN A 98 9.91 27.62 3.57
N GLN A 99 9.21 28.11 2.53
CA GLN A 99 9.71 28.14 1.13
C GLN A 99 10.30 26.79 0.61
N GLU A 100 9.95 25.65 1.21
CA GLU A 100 10.40 24.34 0.73
C GLU A 100 9.36 23.81 -0.26
N SER A 101 9.67 23.86 -1.54
CA SER A 101 8.90 23.18 -2.56
C SER A 101 9.05 21.67 -2.40
N ILE A 102 7.97 20.91 -2.45
CA ILE A 102 8.02 19.46 -2.24
C ILE A 102 8.19 18.72 -3.55
N PHE A 103 7.56 19.23 -4.61
CA PHE A 103 7.49 18.61 -5.92
C PHE A 103 7.91 19.61 -6.97
N TYR A 104 8.58 19.10 -7.99
CA TYR A 104 8.69 19.77 -9.28
C TYR A 104 8.00 18.90 -10.30
N SER A 105 7.06 19.47 -11.06
CA SER A 105 6.59 18.87 -12.29
C SER A 105 6.49 19.95 -13.35
N LYS A 106 7.58 20.14 -14.07
CA LYS A 106 7.58 20.74 -15.41
C LYS A 106 7.21 19.69 -16.48
N LEU A 107 7.11 18.41 -16.11
CA LEU A 107 6.66 17.31 -16.96
C LEU A 107 5.15 17.10 -16.81
N ASP A 108 4.35 18.03 -17.35
CA ASP A 108 2.90 17.84 -17.50
C ASP A 108 2.55 16.89 -18.67
N ALA A 109 3.53 16.37 -19.41
CA ALA A 109 3.29 15.56 -20.61
C ALA A 109 2.52 14.25 -20.36
N LEU A 110 2.82 13.53 -19.27
CA LEU A 110 2.07 12.31 -18.90
C LEU A 110 0.71 12.64 -18.30
N ASP A 111 0.68 13.67 -17.45
CA ASP A 111 -0.55 14.17 -16.83
C ASP A 111 -1.53 14.63 -17.90
N ASN A 112 -1.07 15.33 -18.95
CA ASN A 112 -1.92 15.74 -20.07
C ASN A 112 -2.51 14.55 -20.83
N ILE A 113 -1.81 13.42 -20.97
CA ILE A 113 -2.40 12.23 -21.61
C ILE A 113 -3.35 11.49 -20.65
N LEU A 114 -3.12 11.56 -19.34
CA LEU A 114 -3.94 10.82 -18.36
C LEU A 114 -5.16 11.61 -17.88
N ASP A 115 -5.08 12.95 -17.87
CA ASP A 115 -6.08 13.84 -17.27
C ASP A 115 -7.01 14.50 -18.32
N VAL A 116 -6.64 14.53 -19.61
CA VAL A 116 -7.44 15.22 -20.66
C VAL A 116 -8.82 14.58 -20.84
N TYR A 117 -8.90 13.26 -20.97
CA TYR A 117 -10.18 12.55 -21.00
C TYR A 117 -10.14 11.27 -20.17
N ASP A 118 -11.14 11.06 -19.33
CA ASP A 118 -11.39 9.76 -18.70
C ASP A 118 -11.86 8.75 -19.75
N GLU A 119 -11.71 7.46 -19.46
CA GLU A 119 -12.08 6.40 -20.42
C GLU A 119 -13.55 6.53 -20.87
N LEU A 120 -14.44 6.98 -19.99
CA LEU A 120 -15.85 7.19 -20.30
C LEU A 120 -16.08 8.28 -21.35
N LYS A 121 -15.39 9.43 -21.24
CA LYS A 121 -15.47 10.48 -22.26
C LYS A 121 -14.85 10.05 -23.58
N ILE A 122 -13.72 9.32 -23.56
CA ILE A 122 -13.13 8.75 -24.78
C ILE A 122 -14.16 7.88 -25.51
N LEU A 123 -14.81 6.97 -24.78
CA LEU A 123 -15.82 6.07 -25.34
C LEU A 123 -17.07 6.83 -25.82
N ALA A 124 -17.52 7.86 -25.08
CA ALA A 124 -18.62 8.70 -25.51
C ALA A 124 -18.33 9.39 -26.85
N LEU A 125 -17.12 9.92 -27.03
CA LEU A 125 -16.68 10.57 -28.27
C LEU A 125 -16.60 9.57 -29.44
N VAL A 126 -16.02 8.39 -29.20
CA VAL A 126 -15.96 7.30 -30.20
C VAL A 126 -17.38 6.86 -30.60
N SER A 127 -18.30 6.75 -29.66
CA SER A 127 -19.70 6.38 -29.93
C SER A 127 -20.45 7.46 -30.72
N ARG A 128 -20.14 8.75 -30.48
CA ARG A 128 -20.71 9.89 -31.22
C ARG A 128 -20.28 9.88 -32.69
N LEU A 129 -18.99 9.64 -32.94
CA LEU A 129 -18.42 9.52 -34.29
C LEU A 129 -18.96 8.31 -35.09
N SER A 130 -19.54 7.33 -34.40
CA SER A 130 -20.11 6.12 -35.01
C SER A 130 -21.56 6.27 -35.49
N LYS A 131 -22.21 7.43 -35.24
CA LYS A 131 -23.61 7.67 -35.65
C LYS A 131 -23.66 8.23 -37.07
N SER A 132 -24.46 7.60 -37.94
CA SER A 132 -24.63 7.97 -39.35
C SER A 132 -25.84 8.88 -39.58
N GLU A 133 -25.70 9.86 -40.47
CA GLU A 133 -26.81 10.72 -40.97
C GLU A 133 -27.65 10.05 -42.08
N THR A 134 -27.25 8.88 -42.59
CA THR A 134 -27.97 8.20 -43.69
C THR A 134 -29.19 7.42 -43.18
N ILE A 135 -30.38 7.88 -43.58
CA ILE A 135 -31.67 7.31 -43.16
C ILE A 135 -31.99 6.03 -43.93
N ASP A 136 -32.30 4.95 -43.20
CA ASP A 136 -32.83 3.71 -43.77
C ASP A 136 -34.34 3.81 -44.01
N TYR A 137 -34.72 4.18 -45.22
CA TYR A 137 -36.13 4.33 -45.62
C TYR A 137 -36.95 3.03 -45.51
N SER A 138 -36.31 1.84 -45.45
CA SER A 138 -37.03 0.56 -45.35
C SER A 138 -37.78 0.38 -44.02
N LYS A 139 -37.40 1.11 -42.97
CA LYS A 139 -38.00 1.03 -41.63
C LYS A 139 -38.77 2.28 -41.22
N ILE A 140 -39.01 3.22 -42.15
CA ILE A 140 -39.67 4.49 -41.87
C ILE A 140 -41.08 4.32 -41.28
N HIS A 141 -41.77 3.23 -41.65
CA HIS A 141 -43.09 2.87 -41.11
C HIS A 141 -43.11 2.77 -39.57
N ARG A 142 -41.99 2.41 -38.94
CA ARG A 142 -41.89 2.29 -37.47
C ARG A 142 -41.89 3.64 -36.76
N TYR A 143 -41.55 4.71 -37.47
CA TYR A 143 -41.39 6.06 -36.91
C TYR A 143 -42.54 7.01 -37.31
N LEU A 144 -43.52 6.54 -38.09
CA LEU A 144 -44.70 7.32 -38.45
C LEU A 144 -45.50 7.81 -37.23
N HIS A 145 -45.48 7.08 -36.11
CA HIS A 145 -46.12 7.51 -34.87
C HIS A 145 -45.47 8.76 -34.24
N LYS A 146 -44.23 9.09 -34.62
CA LYS A 146 -43.51 10.32 -34.23
C LYS A 146 -43.54 11.39 -35.31
N SER A 147 -44.22 11.13 -36.42
CA SER A 147 -44.20 12.02 -37.58
C SER A 147 -45.26 13.11 -37.49
N THR A 148 -44.91 14.29 -38.01
CA THR A 148 -45.82 15.42 -38.21
C THR A 148 -46.22 15.45 -39.68
N PHE A 149 -47.53 15.39 -39.95
CA PHE A 149 -48.06 15.41 -41.31
C PHE A 149 -48.27 16.86 -41.76
N LEU A 150 -47.62 17.24 -42.84
CA LEU A 150 -47.76 18.57 -43.43
C LEU A 150 -49.01 18.61 -44.34
N ASN A 151 -49.55 19.81 -44.55
CA ASN A 151 -50.79 20.03 -45.31
C ASN A 151 -50.74 19.55 -46.78
N ASN A 152 -49.54 19.33 -47.32
CA ASN A 152 -49.32 18.78 -48.66
C ASN A 152 -49.20 17.23 -48.66
N GLY A 153 -49.49 16.56 -47.54
CA GLY A 153 -49.38 15.12 -47.40
C GLY A 153 -47.95 14.60 -47.18
N ALA A 154 -46.95 15.49 -47.11
CA ALA A 154 -45.59 15.09 -46.79
C ALA A 154 -45.44 14.78 -45.29
N ILE A 155 -44.60 13.79 -44.99
CA ILE A 155 -44.36 13.29 -43.64
C ILE A 155 -43.02 13.85 -43.16
N PHE A 156 -43.03 14.62 -42.08
CA PHE A 156 -41.84 15.15 -41.44
C PHE A 156 -41.54 14.39 -40.15
N ILE A 157 -40.33 13.86 -40.02
CA ILE A 157 -39.86 13.14 -38.82
C ILE A 157 -38.59 13.84 -38.36
N ASP A 158 -38.63 14.38 -37.14
CA ASP A 158 -37.58 15.26 -36.60
C ASP A 158 -36.27 14.51 -36.31
N SER A 159 -36.37 13.27 -35.83
CA SER A 159 -35.20 12.39 -35.64
C SER A 159 -35.59 10.90 -35.72
N ILE A 160 -34.68 10.09 -36.27
CA ILE A 160 -34.82 8.63 -36.36
C ILE A 160 -33.70 7.97 -35.55
N ASP A 161 -34.02 7.52 -34.33
CA ASP A 161 -33.09 6.80 -33.48
C ASP A 161 -33.02 5.31 -33.91
N ILE A 162 -32.17 5.00 -34.91
CA ILE A 162 -31.85 3.60 -35.25
C ILE A 162 -30.41 3.30 -34.80
N PRO A 163 -30.20 2.38 -33.85
CA PRO A 163 -28.88 1.80 -33.65
C PRO A 163 -28.59 0.86 -34.83
N ARG A 164 -27.70 1.28 -35.73
CA ARG A 164 -27.04 0.36 -36.67
C ARG A 164 -25.66 0.03 -36.11
N GLN A 165 -25.33 -1.26 -36.04
CA GLN A 165 -23.94 -1.71 -36.02
C GLN A 165 -23.39 -1.58 -37.46
N GLN A 166 -22.97 -0.38 -37.82
CA GLN A 166 -22.11 -0.19 -38.99
C GLN A 166 -20.74 0.20 -38.45
N ILE A 167 -19.70 -0.50 -38.92
CA ILE A 167 -18.32 -0.12 -38.70
C ILE A 167 -18.12 1.19 -39.48
N SER A 168 -18.30 2.35 -38.84
CA SER A 168 -17.88 3.60 -39.47
C SER A 168 -16.36 3.56 -39.57
N TYR A 169 -15.86 3.75 -40.78
CA TYR A 169 -14.44 3.96 -40.98
C TYR A 169 -14.11 5.31 -40.36
N GLU A 170 -13.20 5.27 -39.38
CA GLU A 170 -12.48 6.40 -38.76
C GLU A 170 -13.18 6.98 -37.53
N ALA A 171 -13.02 6.29 -36.39
CA ALA A 171 -12.64 7.07 -35.21
C ALA A 171 -11.47 7.96 -35.65
N SER A 172 -11.61 9.28 -35.54
CA SER A 172 -10.62 10.23 -36.06
C SER A 172 -9.22 9.72 -35.70
N ASP A 173 -8.33 9.61 -36.68
CA ASP A 173 -7.03 8.97 -36.48
C ASP A 173 -6.26 9.59 -35.28
N ILE A 174 -6.57 10.85 -34.90
CA ILE A 174 -6.06 11.50 -33.68
C ILE A 174 -6.50 10.79 -32.38
N VAL A 175 -7.75 10.34 -32.32
CA VAL A 175 -8.32 9.61 -31.17
C VAL A 175 -7.66 8.25 -31.08
N ALA A 176 -7.47 7.56 -32.21
CA ALA A 176 -6.79 6.27 -32.25
C ALA A 176 -5.31 6.41 -31.83
N MET A 177 -4.64 7.49 -32.25
CA MET A 177 -3.28 7.83 -31.84
C MET A 177 -3.19 8.10 -30.33
N TYR A 178 -4.10 8.91 -29.80
CA TYR A 178 -4.20 9.18 -28.37
C TYR A 178 -4.42 7.88 -27.58
N CYS A 179 -5.38 7.04 -28.00
CA CYS A 179 -5.65 5.74 -27.39
C CYS A 179 -4.42 4.84 -27.38
N TYR A 180 -3.59 4.87 -28.43
CA TYR A 180 -2.32 4.14 -28.47
C TYR A 180 -1.35 4.61 -27.38
N ILE A 181 -1.08 5.91 -27.31
CA ILE A 181 -0.16 6.49 -26.30
C ILE A 181 -0.71 6.23 -24.88
N PHE A 182 -2.00 6.47 -24.67
CA PHE A 182 -2.69 6.23 -23.41
C PHE A 182 -2.56 4.77 -22.97
N THR A 183 -2.79 3.82 -23.88
CA THR A 183 -2.68 2.38 -23.59
C THR A 183 -1.26 1.99 -23.21
N GLU A 184 -0.24 2.47 -23.93
CA GLU A 184 1.17 2.19 -23.62
C GLU A 184 1.56 2.72 -22.22
N ILE A 185 1.10 3.92 -21.86
CA ILE A 185 1.34 4.50 -20.53
C ILE A 185 0.63 3.68 -19.44
N LYS A 186 -0.67 3.38 -19.63
CA LYS A 186 -1.46 2.58 -18.68
C LYS A 186 -0.89 1.18 -18.46
N GLN A 187 -0.40 0.54 -19.52
CA GLN A 187 0.30 -0.75 -19.42
C GLN A 187 1.58 -0.65 -18.58
N LYS A 188 2.39 0.42 -18.73
CA LYS A 188 3.55 0.65 -17.85
C LYS A 188 3.17 1.00 -16.42
N LEU A 189 2.02 1.61 -16.23
CA LEU A 189 1.40 1.77 -14.92
C LEU A 189 0.74 0.46 -14.41
N GLY A 190 0.73 -0.64 -15.16
CA GLY A 190 0.08 -1.88 -14.74
C GLY A 190 -1.43 -1.72 -14.48
N GLU A 191 -2.06 -0.75 -15.14
CA GLU A 191 -3.49 -0.47 -15.05
C GLU A 191 -4.23 -1.14 -16.20
N ASN A 192 -5.43 -1.65 -15.93
CA ASN A 192 -6.29 -2.23 -16.96
C ASN A 192 -6.90 -1.12 -17.81
N VAL A 193 -6.96 -1.34 -19.12
CA VAL A 193 -7.56 -0.41 -20.09
C VAL A 193 -8.83 -1.04 -20.66
N ASN A 194 -9.85 -0.24 -20.90
CA ASN A 194 -11.07 -0.72 -21.55
C ASN A 194 -10.77 -1.46 -22.88
N PRO A 195 -11.42 -2.61 -23.16
CA PRO A 195 -11.22 -3.36 -24.40
C PRO A 195 -11.45 -2.55 -25.69
N GLU A 196 -12.38 -1.61 -25.70
CA GLU A 196 -12.66 -0.76 -26.88
C GLU A 196 -11.52 0.23 -27.15
N ILE A 197 -10.98 0.85 -26.10
CA ILE A 197 -9.78 1.71 -26.20
C ILE A 197 -8.58 0.88 -26.67
N THR A 198 -8.45 -0.34 -26.16
CA THR A 198 -7.41 -1.28 -26.56
C THR A 198 -7.53 -1.65 -28.05
N ALA A 199 -8.76 -1.84 -28.55
CA ALA A 199 -9.00 -2.11 -29.97
C ALA A 199 -8.64 -0.92 -30.86
N LEU A 200 -8.95 0.32 -30.44
CA LEU A 200 -8.56 1.54 -31.14
C LEU A 200 -7.04 1.71 -31.18
N SER A 201 -6.37 1.47 -30.05
CA SER A 201 -4.91 1.44 -29.95
C SER A 201 -4.29 0.42 -30.90
N ALA A 202 -4.82 -0.81 -30.94
CA ALA A 202 -4.33 -1.87 -31.83
C ALA A 202 -4.52 -1.51 -33.31
N ARG A 203 -5.63 -0.87 -33.67
CA ARG A 203 -5.89 -0.39 -35.02
C ARG A 203 -4.89 0.70 -35.44
N PHE A 204 -4.63 1.68 -34.58
CA PHE A 204 -3.62 2.71 -34.84
C PHE A 204 -2.23 2.08 -35.02
N ARG A 205 -1.87 1.18 -34.10
CA ARG A 205 -0.61 0.44 -34.14
C ARG A 205 -0.45 -0.33 -35.45
N GLN A 206 -1.49 -1.02 -35.92
CA GLN A 206 -1.47 -1.76 -37.19
C GLN A 206 -1.30 -0.83 -38.40
N LYS A 207 -1.96 0.34 -38.39
CA LYS A 207 -1.96 1.28 -39.51
C LYS A 207 -0.65 2.05 -39.65
N TYR A 208 -0.04 2.46 -38.53
CA TYR A 208 1.09 3.41 -38.55
C TYR A 208 2.42 2.85 -38.04
N ILE A 209 2.43 1.85 -37.15
CA ILE A 209 3.66 1.47 -36.41
C ILE A 209 4.14 0.04 -36.75
N GLY A 210 3.28 -0.96 -36.63
CA GLY A 210 3.61 -2.39 -36.71
C GLY A 210 3.47 -3.14 -35.38
N TYR A 211 3.18 -4.46 -35.45
CA TYR A 211 2.76 -5.29 -34.29
C TYR A 211 3.84 -5.56 -33.23
N GLU A 212 5.13 -5.39 -33.52
CA GLU A 212 6.21 -5.76 -32.59
C GLU A 212 6.78 -4.59 -31.78
N TYR A 213 6.40 -3.36 -32.12
CA TYR A 213 7.04 -2.16 -31.57
C TYR A 213 6.21 -1.54 -30.45
N SER A 214 6.83 -1.27 -29.30
CA SER A 214 6.25 -0.58 -28.13
C SER A 214 6.98 0.72 -27.90
N LEU A 215 6.25 1.75 -27.47
CA LEU A 215 6.75 3.10 -27.21
C LEU A 215 7.95 3.12 -26.24
N PHE A 216 8.03 2.13 -25.37
CA PHE A 216 9.06 1.99 -24.33
C PHE A 216 10.03 0.84 -24.63
N SER A 217 10.39 0.63 -25.89
CA SER A 217 11.43 -0.31 -26.31
C SER A 217 12.72 0.43 -26.67
N GLU A 218 13.85 0.07 -26.04
CA GLU A 218 15.14 0.74 -26.26
C GLU A 218 15.55 0.78 -27.74
N ASN A 219 15.44 -0.37 -28.43
CA ASN A 219 15.91 -0.52 -29.81
C ASN A 219 15.09 0.25 -30.85
N TYR A 220 13.82 0.56 -30.52
CA TYR A 220 12.86 1.13 -31.47
C TYR A 220 12.33 2.49 -31.03
N TYR A 221 12.76 3.01 -29.88
CA TYR A 221 12.29 4.28 -29.31
C TYR A 221 12.33 5.43 -30.34
N SER A 222 13.50 5.68 -30.94
CA SER A 222 13.67 6.80 -31.88
C SER A 222 12.85 6.61 -33.16
N LEU A 223 12.75 5.37 -33.65
CA LEU A 223 11.93 5.04 -34.81
C LEU A 223 10.45 5.34 -34.52
N ILE A 224 9.92 4.82 -33.41
CA ILE A 224 8.51 4.97 -33.04
C ILE A 224 8.17 6.43 -32.80
N ILE A 225 9.04 7.21 -32.15
CA ILE A 225 8.80 8.62 -31.92
C ILE A 225 8.73 9.40 -33.22
N ASN A 226 9.65 9.17 -34.15
CA ASN A 226 9.59 9.82 -35.46
C ASN A 226 8.34 9.41 -36.23
N THR A 227 8.00 8.11 -36.24
CA THR A 227 6.76 7.62 -36.86
C THR A 227 5.50 8.25 -36.25
N LEU A 228 5.46 8.46 -34.93
CA LEU A 228 4.35 9.15 -34.26
C LEU A 228 4.27 10.62 -34.65
N ARG A 229 5.42 11.31 -34.78
CA ARG A 229 5.47 12.71 -35.23
C ARG A 229 4.99 12.85 -36.67
N ASP A 230 5.49 12.01 -37.57
CA ASP A 230 5.07 11.97 -38.97
C ASP A 230 3.57 11.63 -39.09
N ALA A 231 3.08 10.70 -38.26
CA ALA A 231 1.67 10.36 -38.20
C ALA A 231 0.81 11.54 -37.71
N LEU A 232 1.24 12.26 -36.67
CA LEU A 232 0.51 13.44 -36.18
C LEU A 232 0.38 14.52 -37.26
N GLU A 233 1.48 14.84 -37.93
CA GLU A 233 1.49 15.82 -39.02
C GLU A 233 0.60 15.39 -40.19
N THR A 234 0.64 14.10 -40.54
CA THR A 234 -0.24 13.54 -41.56
C THR A 234 -1.71 13.68 -41.14
N ILE A 235 -2.05 13.28 -39.91
CA ILE A 235 -3.43 13.35 -39.41
C ILE A 235 -3.92 14.80 -39.41
N ASP A 236 -3.09 15.76 -38.99
CA ASP A 236 -3.45 17.17 -38.96
C ASP A 236 -3.70 17.78 -40.34
N ASN A 237 -2.89 17.39 -41.32
CA ASN A 237 -3.02 17.88 -42.70
C ASN A 237 -4.25 17.31 -43.43
N TYR A 238 -4.67 16.08 -43.11
CA TYR A 238 -5.78 15.40 -43.80
C TYR A 238 -7.12 15.46 -43.03
N THR A 239 -7.14 15.96 -41.80
CA THR A 239 -8.40 16.14 -41.05
C THR A 239 -9.14 17.40 -41.52
N ALA A 240 -10.25 17.21 -42.23
CA ALA A 240 -11.02 18.30 -42.84
C ALA A 240 -11.79 19.18 -41.83
N LEU A 241 -12.28 18.60 -40.74
CA LEU A 241 -13.04 19.30 -39.69
C LEU A 241 -12.36 19.10 -38.34
N LYS A 242 -11.86 20.20 -37.76
CA LYS A 242 -11.16 20.22 -36.46
C LYS A 242 -12.07 20.89 -35.43
N ASP A 243 -12.81 20.08 -34.68
CA ASP A 243 -13.66 20.54 -33.58
C ASP A 243 -12.84 20.74 -32.29
N ILE A 244 -13.50 21.18 -31.20
CA ILE A 244 -12.80 21.43 -29.94
C ILE A 244 -12.18 20.15 -29.36
N ASP A 245 -12.88 19.03 -29.50
CA ASP A 245 -12.43 17.72 -29.03
C ASP A 245 -11.17 17.28 -29.80
N TYR A 246 -11.11 17.51 -31.11
CA TYR A 246 -9.90 17.29 -31.92
C TYR A 246 -8.71 18.05 -31.38
N TRP A 247 -8.86 19.36 -31.14
CA TRP A 247 -7.77 20.20 -30.65
C TRP A 247 -7.30 19.77 -29.26
N ASP A 248 -8.20 19.33 -28.38
CA ASP A 248 -7.82 18.78 -27.08
C ASP A 248 -6.93 17.53 -27.20
N PHE A 249 -7.28 16.60 -28.09
CA PHE A 249 -6.44 15.43 -28.35
C PHE A 249 -5.12 15.80 -29.02
N TYR A 250 -5.17 16.69 -30.02
CA TYR A 250 -3.98 17.16 -30.73
C TYR A 250 -3.00 17.81 -29.77
N ASP A 251 -3.44 18.77 -28.95
CA ASP A 251 -2.62 19.46 -27.95
C ASP A 251 -1.99 18.48 -26.95
N ALA A 252 -2.73 17.46 -26.53
CA ALA A 252 -2.22 16.45 -25.58
C ALA A 252 -1.12 15.60 -26.22
N VAL A 253 -1.36 15.12 -27.44
CA VAL A 253 -0.40 14.30 -28.21
C VAL A 253 0.83 15.11 -28.60
N GLU A 254 0.64 16.34 -29.08
CA GLU A 254 1.72 17.26 -29.45
C GLU A 254 2.61 17.54 -28.23
N LYS A 255 2.04 17.94 -27.08
CA LYS A 255 2.80 18.15 -25.84
C LYS A 255 3.51 16.89 -25.37
N PHE A 256 2.97 15.71 -25.63
CA PHE A 256 3.64 14.46 -25.27
C PHE A 256 4.87 14.19 -26.16
N LEU A 257 4.72 14.34 -27.48
CA LEU A 257 5.76 14.04 -28.49
C LEU A 257 6.83 15.13 -28.59
N PHE A 258 6.40 16.38 -28.56
CA PHE A 258 7.19 17.60 -28.75
C PHE A 258 7.32 18.42 -27.47
N GLY A 259 6.81 17.94 -26.32
CA GLY A 259 7.20 18.50 -25.03
C GLY A 259 8.70 18.33 -24.86
N GLU A 260 9.44 19.33 -25.33
CA GLU A 260 10.89 19.34 -25.41
C GLU A 260 11.43 19.59 -24.01
N LEU A 261 12.09 18.57 -23.47
CA LEU A 261 13.01 18.77 -22.36
C LEU A 261 14.17 19.69 -22.75
N ASP A 262 14.37 19.90 -24.05
CA ASP A 262 15.43 20.73 -24.64
C ASP A 262 15.18 22.23 -24.50
N ASP A 263 13.92 22.67 -24.50
CA ASP A 263 13.54 24.07 -24.24
C ASP A 263 13.45 24.42 -22.74
N VAL A 264 13.36 23.41 -21.87
CA VAL A 264 13.31 23.65 -20.42
C VAL A 264 14.66 24.18 -19.94
N GLU A 265 14.66 25.34 -19.27
CA GLU A 265 15.85 25.89 -18.62
C GLU A 265 16.48 24.88 -17.64
N ASP A 266 17.80 24.98 -17.45
CA ASP A 266 18.54 24.18 -16.47
C ASP A 266 17.85 24.24 -15.08
N GLY A 267 17.75 23.08 -14.43
CA GLY A 267 17.06 22.97 -13.14
C GLY A 267 16.31 21.65 -12.97
N LYS A 268 15.53 21.56 -11.88
CA LYS A 268 14.72 20.39 -11.57
C LYS A 268 13.48 20.37 -12.46
N ILE A 269 13.32 19.30 -13.20
CA ILE A 269 12.23 19.14 -14.19
C ILE A 269 11.08 18.35 -13.57
N TRP A 270 11.40 17.25 -12.90
CA TRP A 270 10.38 16.35 -12.36
C TRP A 270 10.87 15.62 -11.13
N GLY A 271 10.02 15.44 -10.13
CA GLY A 271 10.25 14.57 -8.98
C GLY A 271 10.04 15.25 -7.63
N PHE A 272 10.73 14.74 -6.62
CA PHE A 272 10.56 15.08 -5.22
C PHE A 272 11.76 15.85 -4.71
N ASN A 273 11.57 17.01 -4.07
CA ASN A 273 12.64 17.72 -3.36
C ASN A 273 12.91 17.15 -1.98
N ASN A 274 11.84 16.79 -1.28
CA ASN A 274 11.87 16.32 0.10
C ASN A 274 11.54 14.82 0.14
N PHE A 275 12.28 14.02 -0.64
CA PHE A 275 12.04 12.57 -0.71
C PHE A 275 12.22 11.87 0.65
N HIS A 276 12.91 12.49 1.62
CA HIS A 276 13.02 11.94 2.97
C HIS A 276 11.66 11.78 3.65
N SER A 277 10.71 12.70 3.46
CA SER A 277 9.35 12.61 4.01
C SER A 277 8.52 11.55 3.30
N VAL A 278 8.71 11.44 1.98
CA VAL A 278 8.07 10.37 1.16
C VAL A 278 8.57 9.00 1.62
N TRP A 279 9.89 8.87 1.81
CA TRP A 279 10.52 7.66 2.34
C TRP A 279 9.96 7.26 3.71
N GLU A 280 9.85 8.21 4.64
CA GLU A 280 9.23 7.99 5.96
C GLU A 280 7.79 7.46 5.82
N GLY A 281 6.96 8.15 5.02
CA GLY A 281 5.57 7.73 4.76
C GLY A 281 5.45 6.32 4.16
N MET A 282 6.32 5.98 3.20
CA MET A 282 6.35 4.64 2.60
C MET A 282 6.73 3.56 3.62
N CYS A 283 7.78 3.81 4.42
CA CYS A 283 8.22 2.87 5.46
C CYS A 283 7.16 2.66 6.55
N LEU A 284 6.51 3.72 7.01
CA LEU A 284 5.45 3.62 8.01
C LEU A 284 4.21 2.92 7.46
N THR A 285 3.85 3.19 6.21
CA THR A 285 2.77 2.47 5.53
C THR A 285 3.05 0.97 5.43
N TYR A 286 4.28 0.61 5.04
CA TYR A 286 4.73 -0.78 5.05
C TYR A 286 4.61 -1.39 6.46
N LEU A 287 5.12 -0.70 7.49
CA LEU A 287 5.03 -1.16 8.87
C LEU A 287 3.59 -1.47 9.28
N LEU A 288 2.63 -0.61 8.93
CA LEU A 288 1.22 -0.78 9.28
C LEU A 288 0.53 -1.93 8.55
N ARG A 289 0.85 -2.16 7.27
CA ARG A 289 0.28 -3.27 6.50
C ARG A 289 0.66 -4.63 7.07
N TYR A 290 1.84 -4.73 7.68
CA TYR A 290 2.40 -5.99 8.17
C TYR A 290 2.51 -6.06 9.70
N THR A 291 1.96 -5.10 10.45
CA THR A 291 1.92 -5.14 11.91
C THR A 291 0.48 -5.15 12.38
N ASN A 292 0.13 -6.06 13.31
CA ASN A 292 -1.19 -6.02 13.89
C ASN A 292 -1.40 -4.67 14.63
N PRO A 293 -2.49 -3.93 14.37
CA PRO A 293 -2.75 -2.63 14.98
C PRO A 293 -2.64 -2.60 16.51
N CYS A 294 -2.98 -3.70 17.18
CA CYS A 294 -2.95 -3.79 18.64
C CYS A 294 -1.51 -3.65 19.20
N PHE A 295 -0.49 -4.03 18.42
CA PHE A 295 0.92 -3.94 18.79
C PHE A 295 1.55 -2.59 18.46
N VAL A 296 0.83 -1.67 17.81
CA VAL A 296 1.33 -0.32 17.50
C VAL A 296 1.06 0.60 18.69
N CYS A 297 2.10 0.89 19.48
CA CYS A 297 1.99 1.74 20.67
C CYS A 297 2.03 3.24 20.35
N TYR A 298 2.77 3.61 19.30
CA TYR A 298 2.87 4.99 18.81
C TYR A 298 3.10 4.99 17.30
N LEU A 299 2.60 6.02 16.62
CA LEU A 299 2.82 6.25 15.20
C LEU A 299 2.75 7.75 14.89
N ASN A 300 3.80 8.27 14.26
CA ASN A 300 3.76 9.58 13.61
C ASN A 300 3.00 9.45 12.28
N SER A 301 1.78 9.95 12.23
CA SER A 301 0.86 9.73 11.09
C SER A 301 0.92 10.82 10.01
N ARG A 302 1.89 11.74 10.09
CA ARG A 302 1.93 12.96 9.27
C ARG A 302 1.88 12.70 7.76
N TYR A 303 2.58 11.67 7.28
CA TYR A 303 2.76 11.36 5.86
C TYR A 303 2.02 10.09 5.42
N ILE A 304 0.99 9.67 6.17
CA ILE A 304 0.23 8.43 5.92
C ILE A 304 -1.21 8.81 5.54
N ALA A 305 -1.76 8.12 4.54
CA ALA A 305 -3.15 8.25 4.12
C ALA A 305 -4.13 7.95 5.28
N SER A 306 -5.23 8.69 5.40
CA SER A 306 -6.14 8.47 6.55
C SER A 306 -6.89 7.16 6.47
N GLU A 307 -7.10 6.60 5.28
CA GLU A 307 -7.67 5.25 5.11
C GLU A 307 -6.83 4.20 5.85
N ILE A 308 -5.51 4.24 5.70
CA ILE A 308 -4.58 3.31 6.37
C ILE A 308 -4.62 3.53 7.89
N ILE A 309 -4.72 4.79 8.33
CA ILE A 309 -4.81 5.14 9.75
C ILE A 309 -6.15 4.69 10.34
N ALA A 310 -7.25 4.72 9.59
CA ALA A 310 -8.58 4.32 10.07
C ALA A 310 -8.62 2.85 10.52
N HIS A 311 -7.77 1.99 9.94
CA HIS A 311 -7.62 0.60 10.37
C HIS A 311 -6.92 0.44 11.73
N LEU A 312 -6.23 1.47 12.23
CA LEU A 312 -5.71 1.51 13.59
C LEU A 312 -6.86 1.82 14.56
N ASN A 313 -7.64 0.81 14.93
CA ASN A 313 -8.65 0.98 15.97
C ASN A 313 -7.94 1.30 17.32
N TYR A 314 -7.84 2.58 17.64
CA TYR A 314 -7.11 3.09 18.81
C TYR A 314 -7.61 2.52 20.15
N LYS A 315 -8.80 1.93 20.20
CA LYS A 315 -9.35 1.30 21.42
C LYS A 315 -8.63 0.01 21.84
N ASN A 316 -7.89 -0.64 20.93
CA ASN A 316 -7.38 -2.00 21.15
C ASN A 316 -5.85 -2.07 21.22
N ARG A 317 -5.15 -0.95 21.49
CA ARG A 317 -3.70 -0.99 21.70
C ARG A 317 -3.39 -1.64 23.05
N ILE A 318 -2.40 -2.54 23.12
CA ILE A 318 -2.04 -3.13 24.41
C ILE A 318 -1.44 -2.06 25.34
N ILE A 319 -0.70 -1.10 24.79
CA ILE A 319 -0.22 0.11 25.48
C ILE A 319 -0.33 1.30 24.52
N ASP A 320 -0.83 2.44 24.99
CA ASP A 320 -0.84 3.70 24.26
C ASP A 320 0.25 4.65 24.77
N LEU A 321 1.22 4.95 23.90
CA LEU A 321 2.35 5.84 24.19
C LEU A 321 2.18 7.22 23.51
N SER A 322 1.00 7.53 22.94
CA SER A 322 0.74 8.80 22.25
C SER A 322 1.04 10.06 23.07
N LYS A 323 0.83 10.01 24.38
CA LYS A 323 0.91 11.19 25.27
C LYS A 323 2.26 11.39 25.95
N ILE A 324 3.21 10.46 25.80
CA ILE A 324 4.46 10.49 26.60
C ILE A 324 5.61 11.25 25.92
N PHE A 325 5.50 11.53 24.62
CA PHE A 325 6.57 12.06 23.78
C PHE A 325 6.71 13.59 23.81
N HIS A 326 6.83 14.15 25.02
CA HIS A 326 6.83 15.60 25.25
C HIS A 326 7.86 15.93 26.34
N VAL A 327 8.77 16.89 26.09
CA VAL A 327 9.80 17.32 27.05
C VAL A 327 9.84 18.84 27.11
N ASN A 328 9.69 19.42 28.31
CA ASN A 328 9.74 20.87 28.53
C ASN A 328 8.81 21.68 27.59
N GLY A 329 7.60 21.17 27.34
CA GLY A 329 6.63 21.81 26.45
C GLY A 329 6.95 21.70 24.95
N LYS A 330 7.93 20.88 24.56
CA LYS A 330 8.24 20.57 23.16
C LYS A 330 7.97 19.10 22.87
N ASP A 331 7.32 18.85 21.74
CA ASP A 331 7.03 17.51 21.27
C ASP A 331 8.31 16.88 20.71
N ILE A 332 8.61 15.67 21.16
CA ILE A 332 9.73 14.88 20.67
C ILE A 332 9.23 13.46 20.43
N PHE A 333 8.86 13.19 19.18
CA PHE A 333 8.27 11.92 18.80
C PHE A 333 9.24 11.07 17.98
N PRO A 334 9.27 9.73 18.19
CA PRO A 334 9.82 8.78 17.21
C PRO A 334 8.89 8.69 15.99
N ASP A 335 9.28 7.93 14.96
CA ASP A 335 8.39 7.72 13.81
C ASP A 335 7.36 6.63 14.10
N ALA A 336 7.77 5.55 14.77
CA ALA A 336 6.86 4.52 15.27
C ALA A 336 7.40 3.84 16.53
N VAL A 337 6.50 3.32 17.35
CA VAL A 337 6.82 2.42 18.46
C VAL A 337 5.91 1.21 18.39
N VAL A 338 6.51 0.02 18.33
CA VAL A 338 5.77 -1.25 18.18
C VAL A 338 6.22 -2.28 19.21
N ILE A 339 5.32 -3.18 19.56
CA ILE A 339 5.64 -4.35 20.38
C ILE A 339 6.12 -5.48 19.47
N SER A 340 7.23 -6.10 19.85
CA SER A 340 7.80 -7.25 19.16
C SER A 340 8.16 -8.37 20.14
N PHE A 341 8.40 -9.57 19.59
CA PHE A 341 8.77 -10.75 20.36
C PHE A 341 10.21 -11.19 20.03
N ASN A 342 11.09 -11.10 21.02
CA ASN A 342 12.49 -11.53 20.98
C ASN A 342 12.60 -13.06 21.03
N THR A 343 13.48 -13.64 20.21
CA THR A 343 13.83 -15.07 20.28
C THR A 343 15.32 -15.25 20.55
N LYS A 344 15.69 -16.31 21.28
CA LYS A 344 17.10 -16.68 21.55
C LYS A 344 17.84 -17.24 20.32
N ASN A 345 17.15 -17.43 19.18
CA ASN A 345 17.75 -17.95 17.97
C ASN A 345 18.20 -16.80 17.05
N ASN A 346 19.44 -16.36 17.26
CA ASN A 346 20.19 -15.34 16.52
C ASN A 346 20.44 -15.65 15.02
N ARG A 347 19.53 -16.29 14.29
CA ARG A 347 19.70 -16.57 12.84
C ARG A 347 18.53 -16.17 11.96
N SER A 348 17.42 -15.68 12.49
CA SER A 348 16.34 -15.09 11.69
C SER A 348 15.53 -14.09 12.51
N ASN A 349 16.09 -12.88 12.70
CA ASN A 349 15.39 -11.76 13.31
C ASN A 349 14.53 -11.05 12.24
N SER A 350 13.43 -11.68 11.82
CA SER A 350 12.36 -10.97 11.11
C SER A 350 11.78 -9.93 12.06
N THR A 351 12.06 -8.67 11.77
CA THR A 351 11.77 -7.55 12.67
C THR A 351 10.34 -7.03 12.57
N LEU A 352 9.41 -7.86 12.11
CA LEU A 352 7.97 -7.61 12.16
C LEU A 352 7.30 -8.94 12.50
N PRO A 353 6.31 -8.98 13.41
CA PRO A 353 5.63 -10.22 13.79
C PRO A 353 4.98 -10.99 12.62
N ASN A 354 4.80 -10.40 11.43
CA ASN A 354 4.02 -11.01 10.35
C ASN A 354 4.77 -11.23 9.02
N SER A 355 6.10 -11.21 8.97
CA SER A 355 6.81 -11.38 7.67
C SER A 355 7.02 -12.85 7.25
N ILE A 356 6.30 -13.80 7.83
CA ILE A 356 6.22 -15.17 7.31
C ILE A 356 4.92 -15.26 6.51
N PRO A 357 4.98 -15.68 5.22
CA PRO A 357 3.79 -15.73 4.38
C PRO A 357 2.69 -16.62 5.00
N PRO A 358 1.41 -16.43 4.61
CA PRO A 358 0.24 -17.15 5.10
C PRO A 358 0.19 -18.65 4.70
N THR A 359 1.35 -19.27 4.42
CA THR A 359 1.46 -20.60 3.84
C THR A 359 1.60 -21.72 4.87
N THR A 360 1.60 -21.43 6.17
CA THR A 360 1.53 -22.48 7.19
C THR A 360 0.09 -22.98 7.29
N SER A 361 -0.20 -24.09 6.60
CA SER A 361 -1.46 -24.80 6.72
C SER A 361 -1.42 -25.78 7.91
N TYR A 362 -2.42 -25.70 8.78
CA TYR A 362 -2.64 -26.62 9.90
C TYR A 362 -3.63 -27.71 9.51
N LYS A 363 -3.33 -28.96 9.90
CA LYS A 363 -4.23 -30.10 9.74
C LYS A 363 -4.95 -30.33 11.06
N ILE A 364 -6.26 -30.08 11.06
CA ILE A 364 -7.13 -30.22 12.22
C ILE A 364 -7.97 -31.49 12.03
N GLU A 365 -7.62 -32.54 12.75
CA GLU A 365 -8.29 -33.84 12.72
C GLU A 365 -9.43 -33.87 13.74
N LYS A 366 -10.59 -34.35 13.32
CA LYS A 366 -11.74 -34.59 14.20
C LYS A 366 -11.44 -35.73 15.18
N VAL A 367 -11.60 -35.49 16.47
CA VAL A 367 -11.52 -36.55 17.48
C VAL A 367 -12.88 -37.23 17.61
N LYS A 368 -12.93 -38.54 17.32
CA LYS A 368 -14.17 -39.33 17.42
C LYS A 368 -14.48 -39.60 18.89
N ASN A 369 -15.75 -39.43 19.27
CA ASN A 369 -16.34 -39.85 20.55
C ASN A 369 -16.08 -38.96 21.79
N TRP A 370 -15.63 -37.71 21.63
CA TRP A 370 -15.51 -36.79 22.78
C TRP A 370 -16.72 -35.84 22.86
N ASN A 371 -17.42 -35.86 24.00
CA ASN A 371 -18.62 -35.07 24.25
C ASN A 371 -18.43 -34.15 25.48
N ASP A 372 -18.21 -32.85 25.25
CA ASP A 372 -18.09 -31.84 26.29
C ASP A 372 -19.47 -31.29 26.70
N LEU A 373 -20.32 -32.07 27.39
CA LEU A 373 -21.68 -31.62 27.78
C LEU A 373 -22.54 -31.17 26.58
N GLN A 374 -22.64 -32.05 25.58
CA GLN A 374 -23.27 -31.86 24.27
C GLN A 374 -22.49 -30.96 23.29
N TYR A 375 -21.34 -30.42 23.70
CA TYR A 375 -20.42 -29.71 22.81
C TYR A 375 -19.37 -30.63 22.17
N TYR A 376 -19.20 -30.55 20.85
CA TYR A 376 -18.18 -31.29 20.10
C TYR A 376 -17.06 -30.36 19.62
N THR A 377 -16.17 -29.99 20.55
CA THR A 377 -15.14 -28.96 20.33
C THR A 377 -13.72 -29.49 20.27
N THR A 378 -13.49 -30.79 20.45
CA THR A 378 -12.14 -31.36 20.56
C THR A 378 -11.58 -31.81 19.21
N PHE A 379 -10.35 -31.42 18.93
CA PHE A 379 -9.62 -31.75 17.71
C PHE A 379 -8.16 -32.07 18.03
N LYS A 380 -7.45 -32.61 17.03
CA LYS A 380 -6.01 -32.84 17.08
C LYS A 380 -5.34 -32.03 15.98
N CYS A 381 -4.29 -31.29 16.31
CA CYS A 381 -3.41 -30.64 15.34
C CYS A 381 -1.96 -30.87 15.76
N ASN A 382 -1.18 -31.49 14.88
CA ASN A 382 0.20 -31.89 15.14
C ASN A 382 0.29 -32.74 16.43
N LYS A 383 1.11 -32.29 17.40
CA LYS A 383 1.27 -32.92 18.72
C LYS A 383 0.27 -32.43 19.78
N TYR A 384 -0.59 -31.46 19.44
CA TYR A 384 -1.48 -30.81 20.39
C TYR A 384 -2.90 -31.35 20.26
N GLN A 385 -3.54 -31.59 21.41
CA GLN A 385 -4.99 -31.70 21.50
C GLN A 385 -5.54 -30.31 21.75
N LEU A 386 -6.34 -29.82 20.82
CA LEU A 386 -6.89 -28.47 20.85
C LEU A 386 -8.41 -28.52 20.96
N LYS A 387 -8.98 -27.52 21.61
CA LYS A 387 -10.42 -27.28 21.61
C LYS A 387 -10.72 -26.07 20.77
N ILE A 388 -11.71 -26.15 19.87
CA ILE A 388 -12.22 -25.02 19.10
C ILE A 388 -13.73 -24.93 19.31
N ALA A 389 -14.20 -23.72 19.58
CA ALA A 389 -15.62 -23.39 19.67
C ALA A 389 -15.93 -22.11 18.90
N PHE A 390 -17.21 -21.86 18.63
CA PHE A 390 -17.70 -20.59 18.10
C PHE A 390 -18.81 -20.03 18.99
N LEU A 391 -19.08 -18.73 18.84
CA LEU A 391 -20.12 -18.05 19.60
C LEU A 391 -21.50 -18.64 19.28
N ASN A 392 -22.38 -18.73 20.29
CA ASN A 392 -23.76 -19.18 20.17
C ASN A 392 -23.95 -20.64 19.72
N GLN A 393 -22.96 -21.51 19.94
CA GLN A 393 -23.16 -22.95 19.78
C GLN A 393 -24.26 -23.41 20.75
N ASN A 394 -25.37 -23.94 20.21
CA ASN A 394 -26.47 -24.48 20.99
C ASN A 394 -26.14 -25.93 21.38
N PRO A 395 -26.04 -26.28 22.68
CA PRO A 395 -25.79 -27.65 23.12
C PRO A 395 -26.95 -28.60 22.82
N GLU A 396 -28.18 -28.09 22.72
CA GLU A 396 -29.37 -28.91 22.43
C GLU A 396 -29.42 -29.38 20.97
N LEU A 397 -28.66 -28.73 20.09
CA LEU A 397 -28.44 -29.17 18.72
C LEU A 397 -27.14 -29.96 18.70
N GLU A 398 -27.09 -31.13 18.05
CA GLU A 398 -25.85 -31.88 17.81
C GLU A 398 -24.93 -31.16 16.79
N ASN A 399 -24.74 -29.85 16.96
CA ASN A 399 -23.95 -28.97 16.11
C ASN A 399 -22.47 -29.20 16.40
N HIS A 400 -21.88 -30.07 15.58
CA HIS A 400 -20.47 -30.38 15.66
C HIS A 400 -19.64 -29.19 15.14
N THR A 401 -18.70 -28.67 15.95
CA THR A 401 -17.86 -27.51 15.55
C THR A 401 -17.12 -27.76 14.23
N PHE A 402 -16.70 -29.00 14.00
CA PHE A 402 -16.17 -29.47 12.70
C PHE A 402 -17.05 -29.11 11.50
N ASN A 403 -18.37 -29.33 11.59
CA ASN A 403 -19.30 -29.09 10.48
C ASN A 403 -19.42 -27.59 10.17
N GLU A 404 -19.39 -26.75 11.20
CA GLU A 404 -19.37 -25.30 11.03
C GLU A 404 -18.04 -24.79 10.47
N LEU A 405 -16.91 -25.32 10.96
CA LEU A 405 -15.59 -24.98 10.42
C LEU A 405 -15.41 -25.44 8.97
N ALA A 406 -15.97 -26.60 8.60
CA ALA A 406 -15.91 -27.14 7.25
C ALA A 406 -16.48 -26.20 6.18
N LYS A 407 -17.38 -25.27 6.55
CA LYS A 407 -17.90 -24.23 5.64
C LYS A 407 -16.84 -23.22 5.20
N PHE A 408 -15.74 -23.10 5.94
CA PHE A 408 -14.69 -22.09 5.73
C PHE A 408 -13.33 -22.69 5.35
N CYS A 409 -13.20 -24.01 5.30
CA CYS A 409 -11.91 -24.70 5.20
C CYS A 409 -11.92 -25.79 4.13
N LYS A 410 -10.73 -26.19 3.65
CA LYS A 410 -10.60 -27.31 2.73
C LYS A 410 -10.70 -28.63 3.49
N LEU A 411 -11.57 -29.52 3.02
CA LEU A 411 -11.80 -30.85 3.59
C LEU A 411 -10.91 -31.91 2.92
N ASP A 412 -10.38 -32.81 3.75
CA ASP A 412 -9.71 -34.04 3.35
C ASP A 412 -10.12 -35.18 4.31
N GLY A 413 -11.25 -35.83 4.01
CA GLY A 413 -11.88 -36.81 4.91
C GLY A 413 -12.30 -36.19 6.25
N ASP A 414 -11.82 -36.77 7.37
CA ASP A 414 -12.03 -36.28 8.73
C ASP A 414 -11.04 -35.16 9.15
N THR A 415 -10.31 -34.58 8.18
CA THR A 415 -9.29 -33.54 8.39
C THR A 415 -9.69 -32.23 7.74
N LEU A 416 -9.53 -31.12 8.47
CA LEU A 416 -9.65 -29.77 7.95
C LEU A 416 -8.25 -29.19 7.70
N ILE A 417 -8.02 -28.62 6.53
CA ILE A 417 -6.81 -27.87 6.20
C ILE A 417 -7.13 -26.38 6.36
N VAL A 418 -6.48 -25.74 7.32
CA VAL A 418 -6.77 -24.37 7.74
C VAL A 418 -5.49 -23.55 7.78
N ASN A 419 -5.49 -22.36 7.16
CA ASN A 419 -4.37 -21.42 7.31
C ASN A 419 -4.58 -20.51 8.53
N SER A 420 -5.81 -20.01 8.71
CA SER A 420 -6.26 -19.31 9.92
C SER A 420 -7.72 -19.64 10.23
N LEU A 421 -8.08 -19.60 11.51
CA LEU A 421 -9.48 -19.72 11.95
C LEU A 421 -10.23 -18.42 11.67
N PRO A 422 -11.50 -18.49 11.20
CA PRO A 422 -12.34 -17.31 11.10
C PRO A 422 -12.55 -16.65 12.47
N ASN A 423 -12.70 -15.32 12.50
CA ASN A 423 -12.76 -14.52 13.74
C ASN A 423 -13.83 -14.94 14.76
N GLN A 424 -14.88 -15.65 14.32
CA GLN A 424 -15.95 -16.17 15.19
C GLN A 424 -15.57 -17.46 15.94
N PHE A 425 -14.46 -18.09 15.59
CA PHE A 425 -13.96 -19.30 16.23
C PHE A 425 -12.80 -18.98 17.17
N TYR A 426 -12.82 -19.61 18.34
CA TYR A 426 -11.85 -19.46 19.41
C TYR A 426 -11.26 -20.81 19.75
N SER A 427 -9.95 -20.84 20.03
CA SER A 427 -9.28 -22.08 20.38
C SER A 427 -8.59 -22.04 21.75
N TYR A 428 -8.38 -23.21 22.32
CA TYR A 428 -7.59 -23.41 23.53
C TYR A 428 -6.78 -24.71 23.46
N TRP A 429 -5.53 -24.65 23.89
CA TRP A 429 -4.73 -25.81 24.28
C TRP A 429 -3.76 -25.42 25.39
N GLU A 430 -3.31 -26.40 26.19
CA GLU A 430 -2.35 -26.10 27.26
C GLU A 430 -0.95 -25.84 26.68
N ILE A 431 -0.32 -24.75 27.10
CA ILE A 431 1.03 -24.37 26.66
C ILE A 431 2.05 -25.00 27.61
N LEU A 432 2.39 -26.26 27.36
CA LEU A 432 3.31 -27.04 28.21
C LEU A 432 4.78 -26.73 27.92
N ASP A 433 5.14 -26.62 26.65
CA ASP A 433 6.53 -26.43 26.20
C ASP A 433 7.06 -25.01 26.40
N ASP A 434 8.38 -24.83 26.15
CA ASP A 434 9.00 -23.52 25.98
C ASP A 434 8.39 -22.78 24.80
N PHE A 435 8.15 -21.49 25.00
CA PHE A 435 7.44 -20.65 24.05
C PHE A 435 8.27 -20.36 22.78
N SER A 436 7.88 -20.87 21.61
CA SER A 436 8.55 -20.61 20.32
C SER A 436 7.77 -19.60 19.45
N LEU A 437 8.42 -18.98 18.46
CA LEU A 437 7.75 -18.09 17.50
C LEU A 437 6.69 -18.86 16.68
N GLU A 438 6.98 -20.12 16.32
CA GLU A 438 6.02 -21.01 15.65
C GLU A 438 4.77 -21.25 16.50
N GLN A 439 4.93 -21.37 17.83
CA GLN A 439 3.80 -21.51 18.73
C GLN A 439 2.99 -20.20 18.81
N LEU A 440 3.64 -19.04 18.90
CA LEU A 440 2.96 -17.74 18.86
C LEU A 440 2.19 -17.56 17.54
N GLN A 441 2.79 -17.92 16.41
CA GLN A 441 2.15 -17.86 15.10
C GLN A 441 0.95 -18.81 15.01
N MET A 442 1.07 -20.04 15.55
CA MET A 442 -0.06 -20.97 15.65
C MET A 442 -1.17 -20.42 16.55
N MET A 443 -0.82 -19.76 17.67
CA MET A 443 -1.78 -19.09 18.54
C MET A 443 -2.51 -17.96 17.83
N GLU A 444 -1.81 -17.18 17.02
CA GLU A 444 -2.41 -16.15 16.19
C GLU A 444 -3.35 -16.74 15.15
N ASN A 445 -2.85 -17.66 14.34
CA ASN A 445 -3.60 -18.25 13.23
C ASN A 445 -4.82 -19.03 13.71
N LEU A 446 -4.74 -19.67 14.87
CA LEU A 446 -5.85 -20.45 15.41
C LEU A 446 -6.66 -19.69 16.47
N ASN A 447 -6.61 -18.35 16.55
CA ASN A 447 -7.42 -17.57 17.51
C ASN A 447 -7.36 -18.09 18.95
N HIS A 448 -6.14 -18.39 19.43
CA HIS A 448 -5.96 -18.91 20.78
C HIS A 448 -6.35 -17.86 21.81
N ILE A 449 -7.16 -18.26 22.80
CA ILE A 449 -7.74 -17.34 23.80
C ILE A 449 -6.67 -16.49 24.50
N PHE A 450 -5.54 -17.08 24.89
CA PHE A 450 -4.46 -16.31 25.55
C PHE A 450 -3.77 -15.30 24.63
N TYR A 451 -3.68 -15.56 23.32
CA TYR A 451 -3.13 -14.59 22.38
C TYR A 451 -4.12 -13.47 22.09
N LEU A 452 -5.41 -13.80 21.96
CA LEU A 452 -6.47 -12.80 21.86
C LEU A 452 -6.54 -11.90 23.10
N ALA A 453 -6.35 -12.47 24.29
CA ALA A 453 -6.27 -11.70 25.53
C ALA A 453 -5.14 -10.65 25.51
N LEU A 454 -3.98 -10.99 24.93
CA LEU A 454 -2.91 -10.01 24.71
C LEU A 454 -3.34 -8.93 23.71
N LYS A 455 -3.97 -9.29 22.59
CA LYS A 455 -4.53 -8.33 21.63
C LYS A 455 -5.55 -7.39 22.27
N PHE A 456 -6.29 -7.85 23.28
CA PHE A 456 -7.25 -7.04 24.03
C PHE A 456 -6.62 -6.24 25.18
N GLY A 457 -5.28 -6.27 25.34
CA GLY A 457 -4.59 -5.53 26.40
C GLY A 457 -4.73 -6.15 27.80
N ILE A 458 -5.14 -7.42 27.90
CA ILE A 458 -5.24 -8.12 29.20
C ILE A 458 -3.85 -8.61 29.60
N LEU A 459 -3.13 -7.80 30.38
CA LEU A 459 -1.75 -8.08 30.82
C LEU A 459 -1.64 -8.52 32.29
N SER A 460 -2.77 -8.78 32.96
CA SER A 460 -2.82 -9.30 34.31
C SER A 460 -3.65 -10.57 34.36
N ALA A 461 -3.17 -11.56 35.13
CA ALA A 461 -3.89 -12.79 35.39
C ALA A 461 -5.06 -12.60 36.36
N ASP A 462 -5.06 -11.52 37.14
CA ASP A 462 -6.14 -11.22 38.07
C ASP A 462 -7.42 -10.95 37.30
N ARG A 463 -8.41 -11.82 37.51
CA ARG A 463 -9.70 -11.77 36.80
C ARG A 463 -9.55 -11.87 35.28
N PHE A 464 -8.49 -12.50 34.77
CA PHE A 464 -8.29 -12.72 33.32
C PHE A 464 -9.56 -13.25 32.65
N PHE A 465 -10.12 -14.35 33.17
CA PHE A 465 -11.27 -14.98 32.52
C PHE A 465 -12.49 -14.05 32.48
N GLN A 466 -12.75 -13.30 33.56
CA GLN A 466 -13.83 -12.30 33.57
C GLN A 466 -13.60 -11.22 32.52
N ARG A 467 -12.42 -10.61 32.49
CA ARG A 467 -12.10 -9.55 31.52
C ARG A 467 -12.20 -10.04 30.07
N PHE A 468 -11.77 -11.27 29.83
CA PHE A 468 -11.85 -11.88 28.50
C PHE A 468 -13.31 -12.10 28.09
N ILE A 469 -14.15 -12.62 29.00
CA ILE A 469 -15.58 -12.82 28.74
C ILE A 469 -16.31 -11.48 28.56
N ASP A 470 -16.03 -10.48 29.39
CA ASP A 470 -16.61 -9.14 29.26
C ASP A 470 -16.31 -8.54 27.88
N TYR A 471 -15.11 -8.77 27.37
CA TYR A 471 -14.69 -8.27 26.06
C TYR A 471 -15.38 -9.02 24.92
N VAL A 472 -15.52 -10.35 25.01
CA VAL A 472 -16.00 -11.20 23.91
C VAL A 472 -17.52 -11.31 23.88
N LEU A 473 -18.16 -11.45 25.03
CA LEU A 473 -19.60 -11.67 25.18
C LEU A 473 -20.35 -10.45 25.74
N GLY A 474 -19.65 -9.54 26.43
CA GLY A 474 -20.25 -8.42 27.15
C GLY A 474 -20.39 -8.68 28.64
N SER A 475 -20.47 -7.61 29.43
CA SER A 475 -20.42 -7.63 30.89
C SER A 475 -21.64 -8.28 31.57
N GLU A 476 -22.73 -8.50 30.83
CA GLU A 476 -23.98 -9.07 31.35
C GLU A 476 -23.97 -10.62 31.33
N TYR A 477 -23.00 -11.24 30.68
CA TYR A 477 -22.93 -12.69 30.56
C TYR A 477 -22.45 -13.38 31.85
N LEU A 478 -23.06 -14.52 32.16
CA LEU A 478 -22.66 -15.37 33.28
C LEU A 478 -21.32 -16.07 32.98
N LEU A 479 -20.35 -15.93 33.88
CA LEU A 479 -19.03 -16.54 33.72
C LEU A 479 -19.03 -18.06 33.58
N LYS A 480 -19.96 -18.74 34.25
CA LYS A 480 -19.98 -20.21 34.30
C LYS A 480 -20.94 -20.85 33.32
N ASP A 481 -21.72 -20.05 32.60
CA ASP A 481 -22.75 -20.51 31.68
C ASP A 481 -22.43 -20.06 30.26
N ASN A 482 -21.24 -20.43 29.80
CA ASN A 482 -20.79 -20.13 28.44
C ASN A 482 -19.86 -21.24 27.94
N ILE A 483 -19.74 -21.33 26.62
CA ILE A 483 -18.95 -22.37 25.96
C ILE A 483 -17.45 -22.32 26.30
N PHE A 484 -16.93 -21.14 26.66
CA PHE A 484 -15.53 -21.02 27.07
C PHE A 484 -15.28 -21.80 28.37
N TYR A 485 -16.14 -21.60 29.37
CA TYR A 485 -16.04 -22.28 30.66
C TYR A 485 -16.42 -23.76 30.58
N LEU A 486 -17.56 -24.05 29.94
CA LEU A 486 -18.14 -25.40 29.91
C LEU A 486 -17.38 -26.37 29.01
N SER A 487 -16.73 -25.86 27.96
CA SER A 487 -16.08 -26.68 26.94
C SER A 487 -14.58 -26.37 26.76
N LEU A 488 -14.22 -25.16 26.32
CA LEU A 488 -12.84 -24.82 25.93
C LEU A 488 -11.82 -25.00 27.06
N PHE A 489 -12.13 -24.54 28.27
CA PHE A 489 -11.24 -24.68 29.43
C PHE A 489 -11.44 -26.00 30.21
N ARG A 490 -12.34 -26.87 29.75
CA ARG A 490 -12.60 -28.16 30.41
C ARG A 490 -11.44 -29.12 30.18
N ASP A 491 -10.99 -29.77 31.26
CA ASP A 491 -9.90 -30.73 31.24
C ASP A 491 -10.46 -32.14 31.40
N LYS A 492 -10.55 -32.86 30.28
CA LYS A 492 -11.28 -34.13 30.19
C LYS A 492 -12.69 -33.96 30.79
N ASP A 493 -13.07 -34.79 31.77
CA ASP A 493 -14.39 -34.71 32.39
C ASP A 493 -14.52 -33.61 33.45
N ARG A 494 -13.42 -32.94 33.82
CA ARG A 494 -13.34 -31.99 34.93
C ARG A 494 -13.46 -30.53 34.48
N LEU A 495 -14.39 -29.79 35.08
CA LEU A 495 -14.45 -28.34 34.97
C LEU A 495 -13.32 -27.71 35.81
N ARG A 496 -12.50 -26.86 35.18
CA ARG A 496 -11.48 -26.09 35.90
C ARG A 496 -12.15 -25.00 36.74
N SER A 497 -11.57 -24.74 37.91
CA SER A 497 -11.90 -23.56 38.69
C SER A 497 -11.42 -22.29 37.97
N LEU A 498 -12.07 -21.16 38.23
CA LEU A 498 -11.61 -19.87 37.70
C LEU A 498 -10.18 -19.54 38.13
N LYS A 499 -9.78 -20.01 39.32
CA LYS A 499 -8.41 -19.86 39.82
C LYS A 499 -7.41 -20.64 38.95
N GLU A 500 -7.71 -21.87 38.57
CA GLU A 500 -6.87 -22.67 37.66
C GLU A 500 -6.76 -22.03 36.27
N ILE A 501 -7.87 -21.51 35.73
CA ILE A 501 -7.87 -20.83 34.41
C ILE A 501 -6.97 -19.58 34.46
N ASN A 502 -7.15 -18.74 35.48
CA ASN A 502 -6.31 -17.55 35.66
C ASN A 502 -4.84 -17.94 35.91
N GLN A 503 -4.57 -19.04 36.62
CA GLN A 503 -3.20 -19.54 36.82
C GLN A 503 -2.56 -20.02 35.50
N SER A 504 -3.28 -20.72 34.64
CA SER A 504 -2.79 -21.11 33.31
C SER A 504 -2.43 -19.87 32.48
N PHE A 505 -3.24 -18.81 32.55
CA PHE A 505 -2.91 -17.54 31.89
C PHE A 505 -1.69 -16.86 32.53
N SER A 506 -1.58 -16.86 33.87
CA SER A 506 -0.39 -16.35 34.57
C SER A 506 0.89 -17.06 34.13
N ASN A 507 0.84 -18.39 33.97
CA ASN A 507 1.98 -19.18 33.50
C ASN A 507 2.35 -18.81 32.06
N PHE A 508 1.35 -18.59 31.20
CA PHE A 508 1.56 -18.09 29.84
C PHE A 508 2.21 -16.70 29.84
N LEU A 509 1.71 -15.74 30.64
CA LEU A 509 2.32 -14.42 30.75
C LEU A 509 3.78 -14.52 31.20
N ASN A 510 4.08 -15.30 32.22
CA ASN A 510 5.47 -15.49 32.68
C ASN A 510 6.39 -16.05 31.58
N LYS A 511 5.89 -16.92 30.69
CA LYS A 511 6.65 -17.46 29.56
C LYS A 511 6.90 -16.44 28.45
N ILE A 512 5.98 -15.48 28.24
CA ILE A 512 6.05 -14.52 27.12
C ILE A 512 6.61 -13.14 27.52
N MET A 513 6.42 -12.68 28.76
CA MET A 513 6.80 -11.33 29.19
C MET A 513 8.28 -11.03 28.99
N ASN A 514 9.17 -11.97 29.33
CA ASN A 514 10.62 -11.82 29.12
C ASN A 514 11.05 -11.88 27.65
N LYS A 515 10.12 -12.18 26.74
CA LYS A 515 10.32 -12.22 25.30
C LYS A 515 9.69 -10.99 24.63
N ILE A 516 8.93 -10.17 25.33
CA ILE A 516 8.36 -8.96 24.75
C ILE A 516 9.41 -7.85 24.77
N SER A 517 9.51 -7.11 23.68
CA SER A 517 10.27 -5.88 23.61
C SER A 517 9.49 -4.76 22.93
N ILE A 518 9.80 -3.53 23.34
CA ILE A 518 9.32 -2.32 22.68
C ILE A 518 10.38 -1.90 21.68
N GLN A 519 10.02 -1.85 20.41
CA GLN A 519 10.87 -1.37 19.34
C GLN A 519 10.55 0.09 19.04
N VAL A 520 11.53 0.96 19.25
CA VAL A 520 11.47 2.38 18.88
C VAL A 520 12.11 2.52 17.51
N ILE A 521 11.30 2.89 16.51
CA ILE A 521 11.71 2.97 15.10
C ILE A 521 11.82 4.43 14.71
N ASP A 522 12.95 4.77 14.10
CA ASP A 522 13.26 6.10 13.57
C ASP A 522 13.89 5.96 12.19
N ILE A 523 13.17 6.45 11.19
CA ILE A 523 13.43 6.26 9.77
C ILE A 523 14.39 7.35 9.31
N LYS A 524 15.48 6.93 8.68
CA LYS A 524 16.60 7.78 8.30
C LYS A 524 16.83 7.70 6.81
N TYR A 525 16.68 8.83 6.13
CA TYR A 525 17.01 8.94 4.71
C TYR A 525 18.51 9.23 4.50
N ALA A 526 19.33 8.22 4.77
CA ALA A 526 20.79 8.29 4.71
C ALA A 526 21.41 6.93 4.36
N ASN A 527 22.64 6.94 3.84
CA ASN A 527 23.36 5.71 3.50
C ASN A 527 24.00 5.09 4.75
N PHE A 528 24.22 3.78 4.72
CA PHE A 528 24.94 3.06 5.79
C PHE A 528 26.33 3.65 6.05
N ASP A 529 27.07 3.97 4.99
CA ASP A 529 28.42 4.53 5.12
C ASP A 529 28.45 5.85 5.91
N TYR A 530 27.36 6.63 5.87
CA TYR A 530 27.26 7.86 6.66
C TYR A 530 27.28 7.57 8.17
N TYR A 531 26.59 6.51 8.61
CA TYR A 531 26.55 6.09 10.01
C TYR A 531 27.81 5.35 10.43
N LEU A 532 28.41 4.57 9.52
CA LEU A 532 29.60 3.77 9.81
C LEU A 532 30.90 4.59 9.76
N ASN A 533 30.89 5.78 9.15
CA ASN A 533 32.05 6.65 9.09
C ASN A 533 32.37 7.26 10.47
N PRO A 534 33.57 7.00 11.04
CA PRO A 534 33.98 7.57 12.33
C PRO A 534 33.93 9.10 12.38
N GLY A 535 34.17 9.79 11.26
CA GLY A 535 34.15 11.25 11.18
C GLY A 535 32.78 11.88 11.43
N ASN A 536 31.69 11.14 11.19
CA ASN A 536 30.32 11.62 11.40
C ASN A 536 29.77 11.28 12.79
N ARG A 537 30.54 10.54 13.62
CA ARG A 537 30.03 9.93 14.86
C ARG A 537 29.46 10.95 15.84
N GLU A 538 30.15 12.07 16.06
CA GLU A 538 29.69 13.10 17.00
C GLU A 538 28.44 13.84 16.49
N GLU A 539 28.36 14.09 15.19
CA GLU A 539 27.15 14.65 14.57
C GLU A 539 25.96 13.69 14.76
N VAL A 540 26.12 12.41 14.41
CA VAL A 540 25.06 11.41 14.51
C VAL A 540 24.63 11.20 15.97
N LYS A 541 25.57 11.19 16.92
CA LYS A 541 25.26 11.14 18.35
C LYS A 541 24.36 12.31 18.75
N SER A 542 24.76 13.53 18.39
CA SER A 542 24.06 14.75 18.79
C SER A 542 22.66 14.88 18.18
N ARG A 543 22.50 14.50 16.91
CA ARG A 543 21.25 14.70 16.14
C ARG A 543 20.28 13.54 16.24
N SER A 544 20.77 12.29 16.25
CA SER A 544 19.93 11.09 16.15
C SER A 544 19.94 10.26 17.43
N VAL A 545 21.12 9.87 17.94
CA VAL A 545 21.20 8.94 19.09
C VAL A 545 20.68 9.59 20.38
N ARG A 546 20.94 10.88 20.59
CA ARG A 546 20.40 11.61 21.73
C ARG A 546 18.87 11.57 21.76
N LYS A 547 18.20 11.64 20.60
CA LYS A 547 16.74 11.54 20.53
C LYS A 547 16.26 10.15 20.93
N GLN A 548 16.93 9.09 20.46
CA GLN A 548 16.63 7.71 20.85
C GLN A 548 16.70 7.51 22.36
N PHE A 549 17.77 8.00 23.00
CA PHE A 549 17.89 7.93 24.45
C PHE A 549 16.72 8.63 25.18
N VAL A 550 16.27 9.78 24.68
CA VAL A 550 15.12 10.49 25.26
C VAL A 550 13.83 9.68 25.07
N TYR A 551 13.62 9.07 23.90
CA TYR A 551 12.46 8.20 23.68
C TYR A 551 12.46 7.01 24.64
N GLU A 552 13.58 6.31 24.74
CA GLU A 552 13.77 5.18 25.66
C GLU A 552 13.50 5.59 27.11
N TYR A 553 14.04 6.73 27.54
CA TYR A 553 13.84 7.25 28.89
C TYR A 553 12.36 7.52 29.21
N LEU A 554 11.64 8.17 28.28
CA LEU A 554 10.22 8.48 28.45
C LEU A 554 9.37 7.20 28.50
N ILE A 555 9.69 6.22 27.65
CA ILE A 555 9.02 4.92 27.65
C ILE A 555 9.31 4.18 28.95
N GLN A 556 10.55 4.10 29.39
CA GLN A 556 10.96 3.44 30.63
C GLN A 556 10.22 4.03 31.83
N ASN A 557 10.20 5.37 31.96
CA ASN A 557 9.50 6.06 33.04
C ASN A 557 7.98 5.80 33.00
N TYR A 558 7.38 5.71 31.80
CA TYR A 558 5.98 5.33 31.67
C TYR A 558 5.73 3.89 32.14
N LEU A 559 6.54 2.93 31.68
CA LEU A 559 6.39 1.51 32.03
C LEU A 559 6.55 1.25 33.53
N GLU A 560 7.45 1.96 34.19
CA GLU A 560 7.65 1.87 35.65
C GLU A 560 6.41 2.27 36.45
N ASN A 561 5.59 3.18 35.91
CA ASN A 561 4.39 3.72 36.54
C ASN A 561 3.09 3.04 36.06
N TYR A 562 3.11 2.26 34.98
CA TYR A 562 1.91 1.72 34.34
C TYR A 562 1.38 0.45 35.03
N GLN A 563 2.12 -0.66 34.93
CA GLN A 563 1.77 -1.95 35.54
C GLN A 563 3.05 -2.74 35.87
N SER A 564 3.08 -3.44 37.00
CA SER A 564 4.24 -4.25 37.42
C SER A 564 4.64 -5.31 36.39
N THR A 565 3.70 -5.79 35.58
CA THR A 565 3.91 -6.80 34.54
C THR A 565 4.68 -6.31 33.32
N VAL A 566 4.65 -5.00 33.01
CA VAL A 566 5.32 -4.43 31.82
C VAL A 566 6.64 -3.73 32.13
N LYS A 567 6.93 -3.51 33.41
CA LYS A 567 8.12 -2.79 33.90
C LYS A 567 9.46 -3.36 33.38
N ASN A 568 9.50 -4.67 33.12
CA ASN A 568 10.71 -5.38 32.71
C ASN A 568 10.81 -5.59 31.19
N TRP A 569 9.92 -5.01 30.39
CA TRP A 569 10.01 -5.12 28.94
C TRP A 569 11.25 -4.40 28.43
N SER A 570 12.07 -5.11 27.65
CA SER A 570 13.25 -4.50 27.03
C SER A 570 12.82 -3.46 26.00
N ILE A 571 13.54 -2.33 25.94
CA ILE A 571 13.34 -1.30 24.93
C ILE A 571 14.53 -1.37 23.96
N ASN A 572 14.25 -1.46 22.66
CA ASN A 572 15.24 -1.59 21.61
C ASN A 572 15.05 -0.47 20.59
N SER A 573 16.11 0.28 20.30
CA SER A 573 16.07 1.35 19.30
C SER A 573 16.59 0.89 17.95
N GLU A 574 15.91 1.29 16.89
CA GLU A 574 16.26 0.95 15.51
C GLU A 574 16.27 2.18 14.58
N PHE A 575 17.30 2.23 13.73
CA PHE A 575 17.33 3.14 12.58
C PHE A 575 17.05 2.39 11.29
N TRP A 576 16.01 2.83 10.57
CA TRP A 576 15.65 2.27 9.27
C TRP A 576 16.30 3.07 8.15
N LEU A 577 17.19 2.44 7.39
CA LEU A 577 18.01 3.08 6.36
C LEU A 577 17.70 2.46 4.99
N PRO A 578 17.55 3.26 3.92
CA PRO A 578 17.30 2.72 2.59
C PRO A 578 18.50 1.94 2.06
N THR A 579 18.23 0.81 1.40
CA THR A 579 19.20 0.03 0.64
C THR A 579 18.53 -0.53 -0.61
N TYR A 580 19.31 -0.83 -1.65
CA TYR A 580 18.83 -1.60 -2.78
C TYR A 580 19.76 -2.77 -3.07
N ARG A 581 19.18 -3.98 -3.01
CA ARG A 581 19.74 -5.20 -3.63
C ARG A 581 18.58 -6.09 -4.04
N LYS A 582 18.56 -6.55 -5.29
CA LYS A 582 17.46 -7.32 -5.88
C LYS A 582 16.99 -8.51 -5.01
N ASN A 583 17.94 -9.25 -4.43
CA ASN A 583 17.66 -10.49 -3.70
C ASN A 583 17.49 -10.34 -2.18
N LEU A 584 17.61 -9.12 -1.63
CA LEU A 584 17.44 -8.92 -0.19
C LEU A 584 15.95 -8.88 0.21
N PRO A 585 15.57 -9.40 1.39
CA PRO A 585 14.23 -9.19 1.95
C PRO A 585 13.96 -7.69 2.18
N VAL A 586 12.71 -7.34 2.51
CA VAL A 586 12.35 -5.93 2.74
C VAL A 586 13.15 -5.35 3.89
N LEU A 587 13.26 -6.07 5.00
CA LEU A 587 14.04 -5.67 6.17
C LEU A 587 15.20 -6.65 6.36
N THR A 588 16.42 -6.12 6.44
CA THR A 588 17.63 -6.91 6.67
C THR A 588 18.42 -6.29 7.82
N PRO A 589 18.92 -7.07 8.81
CA PRO A 589 19.83 -6.53 9.81
C PRO A 589 21.08 -5.92 9.17
N GLY A 590 21.42 -4.70 9.57
CA GLY A 590 22.62 -4.01 9.15
C GLY A 590 23.85 -4.38 9.98
N THR A 591 24.96 -3.71 9.69
CA THR A 591 26.22 -3.86 10.45
C THR A 591 26.04 -3.43 11.91
N LYS A 592 26.77 -4.09 12.82
CA LYS A 592 26.82 -3.69 14.23
C LYS A 592 27.18 -2.20 14.35
N TYR A 593 26.44 -1.50 15.19
CA TYR A 593 26.57 -0.06 15.36
C TYR A 593 26.48 0.31 16.84
N MET A 594 27.42 1.13 17.31
CA MET A 594 27.55 1.54 18.72
C MET A 594 27.37 0.38 19.72
N ASP A 595 28.15 -0.69 19.55
CA ASP A 595 28.09 -1.88 20.41
C ASP A 595 26.69 -2.52 20.52
N ASN A 596 25.89 -2.39 19.45
CA ASN A 596 24.49 -2.81 19.33
C ASN A 596 23.49 -2.01 20.17
N TYR A 597 23.86 -0.81 20.65
CA TYR A 597 22.91 0.06 21.34
C TYR A 597 21.75 0.47 20.43
N VAL A 598 22.04 0.90 19.20
CA VAL A 598 21.02 1.16 18.18
C VAL A 598 21.22 0.18 17.02
N LYS A 599 20.17 -0.57 16.69
CA LYS A 599 20.18 -1.49 15.55
C LYS A 599 19.99 -0.71 14.25
N LEU A 600 20.90 -0.92 13.30
CA LEU A 600 20.69 -0.45 11.93
C LEU A 600 19.90 -1.51 11.17
N THR A 601 18.76 -1.13 10.60
CA THR A 601 17.92 -2.00 9.79
C THR A 601 17.93 -1.49 8.35
N ALA A 602 18.39 -2.33 7.43
CA ALA A 602 18.43 -2.03 6.01
C ALA A 602 17.07 -2.32 5.39
N VAL A 603 16.47 -1.30 4.77
CA VAL A 603 15.13 -1.36 4.18
C VAL A 603 15.25 -1.33 2.65
N ASN A 604 14.80 -2.39 1.99
CA ASN A 604 14.87 -2.52 0.54
C ASN A 604 13.90 -1.53 -0.13
N ILE A 605 14.44 -0.46 -0.71
CA ILE A 605 13.65 0.65 -1.25
C ILE A 605 12.70 0.22 -2.37
N MET A 606 13.13 -0.66 -3.27
CA MET A 606 12.27 -1.12 -4.37
C MET A 606 11.09 -1.93 -3.85
N LYS A 607 11.32 -2.83 -2.88
CA LYS A 607 10.23 -3.62 -2.30
C LYS A 607 9.25 -2.78 -1.47
N VAL A 608 9.74 -1.75 -0.79
CA VAL A 608 8.87 -0.79 -0.08
C VAL A 608 8.06 0.05 -1.07
N ILE A 609 8.66 0.48 -2.19
CA ILE A 609 7.94 1.16 -3.26
C ILE A 609 6.85 0.24 -3.83
N ASP A 610 7.18 -1.00 -4.16
CA ASP A 610 6.24 -1.99 -4.68
C ASP A 610 5.06 -2.20 -3.71
N SER A 611 5.36 -2.40 -2.42
CA SER A 611 4.33 -2.53 -1.40
C SER A 611 3.54 -1.25 -1.15
N TYR A 612 4.04 -0.07 -1.51
CA TYR A 612 3.34 1.20 -1.32
C TYR A 612 2.38 1.53 -2.46
N ILE A 613 2.69 1.06 -3.68
CA ILE A 613 1.87 1.29 -4.88
C ILE A 613 0.78 0.23 -5.10
N GLU A 614 0.92 -0.95 -4.48
CA GLU A 614 -0.14 -1.96 -4.32
C GLU A 614 -1.21 -1.48 -3.34
#